data_AF-A0A7C5HJV4-F1
#
_entry.id   AF-A0A7C5HJV4-F1
#
_cell.length_a   1.000
_cell.length_b   1.000
_cell.length_c   1.000
_cell.angle_alpha   90.00
_cell.angle_beta   90.00
_cell.angle_gamma   90.00
#
_symmetry.space_group_name_H-M   'P 1'
#
loop_
_entity.id
_entity.type
_entity.pdbx_description
1 polymer ?
#
loop_
_entity_poly.entity_id
_entity_poly.type
_entity_poly.pdbx_seq_one_letter_code
_entity_poly.pdbx_strand_id
1 'polypeptide(L)'
;MTYNLEVSGKKITFDFKNLAEQANGSVFVKLGETMVLATAVCSKQERDVDFFPLTVEFEEKYYAAGKILGSRYLRRESRPSEEAILTARLIDRAIRPRFPKNFFQEVQVITTCLSWDGENDPDIVGLLASSLALLISDIPWQGPIGAVRVGRINGQFILNPSYEEREKSEIDLVFAGIEEGKDILINMIEAETREAAEETVLEAWDFAKPEIKKIIDFQKEIAKKQGKEKMAFVEKTAEPELKNEVKQFLKNKLEKALYGKERKKE
;
A
#
# COMPACT_ATOMS: atom_id res chain seq x y z
N MET A 1 21.58 -6.79 5.28
CA MET A 1 21.02 -8.15 5.48
C MET A 1 20.01 -8.43 4.38
N THR A 2 19.86 -9.69 3.96
CA THR A 2 19.02 -10.07 2.81
C THR A 2 18.09 -11.21 3.18
N TYR A 3 16.80 -11.07 2.88
CA TYR A 3 15.76 -12.07 3.10
C TYR A 3 15.11 -12.43 1.77
N ASN A 4 14.82 -13.72 1.55
CA ASN A 4 14.26 -14.19 0.29
C ASN A 4 12.94 -14.91 0.55
N LEU A 5 11.92 -14.54 -0.21
CA LEU A 5 10.61 -15.17 -0.23
C LEU A 5 10.33 -15.68 -1.63
N GLU A 6 9.83 -16.90 -1.74
CA GLU A 6 9.33 -17.42 -3.02
C GLU A 6 7.81 -17.28 -3.05
N VAL A 7 7.27 -16.65 -4.09
CA VAL A 7 5.84 -16.47 -4.33
C VAL A 7 5.54 -16.98 -5.73
N SER A 8 4.78 -18.07 -5.85
CA SER A 8 4.42 -18.69 -7.14
C SER A 8 5.62 -18.94 -8.08
N GLY A 9 6.74 -19.42 -7.55
CA GLY A 9 7.96 -19.69 -8.31
C GLY A 9 8.81 -18.45 -8.63
N LYS A 10 8.35 -17.24 -8.28
CA LYS A 10 9.12 -16.00 -8.39
C LYS A 10 9.75 -15.64 -7.06
N LYS A 11 11.03 -15.29 -7.07
CA LYS A 11 11.79 -14.92 -5.88
C LYS A 11 11.71 -13.42 -5.62
N ILE A 12 11.14 -13.04 -4.48
CA ILE A 12 11.13 -11.68 -3.94
C ILE A 12 12.25 -11.55 -2.91
N THR A 13 13.12 -10.57 -3.09
CA THR A 13 14.27 -10.32 -2.21
C THR A 13 14.06 -9.02 -1.44
N PHE A 14 14.24 -9.04 -0.14
CA PHE A 14 14.15 -7.89 0.76
C PHE A 14 15.54 -7.60 1.34
N ASP A 15 16.10 -6.47 0.93
CA ASP A 15 17.46 -6.06 1.19
C ASP A 15 17.51 -4.84 2.12
N PHE A 16 18.27 -4.97 3.20
CA PHE A 16 18.55 -3.92 4.16
C PHE A 16 19.97 -3.43 3.93
N LYS A 17 20.10 -2.33 3.18
CA LYS A 17 21.37 -1.67 2.85
C LYS A 17 21.46 -0.32 3.56
N ASN A 18 22.68 0.13 3.81
CA ASN A 18 22.99 1.34 4.56
C ASN A 18 22.93 2.59 3.65
N LEU A 19 21.77 2.86 3.06
CA LEU A 19 21.57 4.01 2.15
C LEU A 19 20.66 5.09 2.72
N ALA A 20 19.64 4.71 3.50
CA ALA A 20 18.63 5.62 4.03
C ALA A 20 18.46 5.50 5.56
N GLU A 21 19.57 5.36 6.29
CA GLU A 21 19.57 5.09 7.75
C GLU A 21 18.89 6.17 8.60
N GLN A 22 18.78 7.39 8.09
CA GLN A 22 18.09 8.50 8.78
C GLN A 22 16.56 8.42 8.67
N ALA A 23 16.02 7.59 7.78
CA ALA A 23 14.59 7.37 7.70
C ALA A 23 14.06 6.57 8.91
N ASN A 24 12.79 6.75 9.24
CA ASN A 24 12.14 5.94 10.27
C ASN A 24 12.16 4.46 9.88
N GLY A 25 11.90 4.14 8.62
CA GLY A 25 12.12 2.81 8.04
C GLY A 25 12.51 2.88 6.57
N SER A 26 13.33 1.93 6.11
CA SER A 26 13.71 1.81 4.70
C SER A 26 14.02 0.37 4.31
N VAL A 27 13.64 -0.03 3.10
CA VAL A 27 13.96 -1.36 2.57
C VAL A 27 14.04 -1.33 1.05
N PHE A 28 14.96 -2.13 0.50
CA PHE A 28 15.00 -2.44 -0.92
C PHE A 28 14.23 -3.73 -1.15
N VAL A 29 13.32 -3.74 -2.12
CA VAL A 29 12.62 -4.95 -2.54
C VAL A 29 12.89 -5.19 -4.01
N LYS A 30 13.18 -6.45 -4.35
CA LYS A 30 13.52 -6.86 -5.71
C LYS A 30 12.69 -8.07 -6.12
N LEU A 31 12.13 -8.02 -7.33
CA LEU A 31 11.45 -9.11 -8.02
C LEU A 31 12.03 -9.20 -9.43
N GLY A 32 12.58 -10.35 -9.81
CA GLY A 32 13.36 -10.43 -11.05
C GLY A 32 14.57 -9.51 -10.96
N GLU A 33 14.76 -8.60 -11.93
CA GLU A 33 15.76 -7.52 -11.89
C GLU A 33 15.14 -6.13 -11.61
N THR A 34 13.82 -6.09 -11.38
CA THR A 34 13.11 -4.89 -10.92
C THR A 34 13.37 -4.65 -9.43
N MET A 35 13.88 -3.47 -9.07
CA MET A 35 14.28 -3.09 -7.71
C MET A 35 13.66 -1.75 -7.32
N VAL A 36 13.02 -1.73 -6.15
CA VAL A 36 12.36 -0.56 -5.59
C VAL A 36 12.90 -0.29 -4.19
N LEU A 37 13.17 0.98 -3.88
CA LEU A 37 13.49 1.46 -2.53
C LEU A 37 12.26 2.13 -1.94
N ALA A 38 11.77 1.65 -0.81
CA ALA A 38 10.78 2.37 -0.02
C ALA A 38 11.43 3.01 1.20
N THR A 39 11.03 4.25 1.50
CA THR A 39 11.39 4.99 2.71
C THR A 39 10.14 5.53 3.37
N ALA A 40 10.02 5.36 4.68
CA ALA A 40 8.95 5.90 5.49
C ALA A 40 9.55 6.88 6.49
N VAL A 41 8.96 8.08 6.57
CA VAL A 41 9.39 9.15 7.47
C VAL A 41 8.17 9.73 8.18
N CYS A 42 8.30 10.01 9.47
CA CYS A 42 7.28 10.66 10.28
C CYS A 42 7.81 11.94 10.92
N SER A 43 7.02 13.01 10.91
CA SER A 43 7.38 14.27 11.57
C SER A 43 7.46 14.08 13.09
N LYS A 44 8.40 14.74 13.76
CA LYS A 44 8.50 14.71 15.24
C LYS A 44 7.36 15.45 15.95
N GLN A 45 6.68 16.35 15.24
CA GLN A 45 5.62 17.20 15.76
C GLN A 45 4.30 16.87 15.05
N GLU A 46 3.20 16.95 15.78
CA GLU A 46 1.86 16.91 15.20
C GLU A 46 1.60 18.20 14.42
N ARG A 47 0.84 18.10 13.33
CA ARG A 47 0.31 19.27 12.64
C ARG A 47 -1.02 19.68 13.29
N ASP A 48 -1.26 20.98 13.34
CA ASP A 48 -2.57 21.54 13.74
C ASP A 48 -3.54 21.46 12.55
N VAL A 49 -4.04 20.24 12.31
CA VAL A 49 -4.98 19.89 11.24
C VAL A 49 -6.01 18.89 11.76
N ASP A 50 -7.16 18.85 11.12
CA ASP A 50 -8.29 17.98 11.46
C ASP A 50 -8.31 16.65 10.65
N PHE A 51 -7.26 16.38 9.87
CA PHE A 51 -7.13 15.17 9.05
C PHE A 51 -5.73 14.54 9.19
N PHE A 52 -5.61 13.24 8.87
CA PHE A 52 -4.33 12.54 8.87
C PHE A 52 -3.48 12.92 7.63
N PRO A 53 -2.34 13.61 7.80
CA PRO A 53 -1.50 14.05 6.69
C PRO A 53 -0.54 12.94 6.25
N LEU A 54 -1.06 12.00 5.45
CA LEU A 54 -0.26 10.99 4.75
C LEU A 54 -0.05 11.41 3.30
N THR A 55 1.22 11.45 2.91
CA THR A 55 1.66 11.64 1.52
C THR A 55 2.38 10.38 1.05
N VAL A 56 1.94 9.84 -0.08
CA VAL A 56 2.59 8.71 -0.74
C VAL A 56 3.04 9.15 -2.12
N GLU A 57 4.31 8.90 -2.41
CA GLU A 57 4.92 9.22 -3.70
C GLU A 57 5.54 7.94 -4.28
N PHE A 58 5.29 7.72 -5.56
CA PHE A 58 5.98 6.71 -6.34
C PHE A 58 6.81 7.44 -7.41
N GLU A 59 8.11 7.19 -7.43
CA GLU A 59 9.05 7.82 -8.34
C GLU A 59 9.63 6.80 -9.31
N GLU A 60 9.39 7.02 -10.60
CA GLU A 60 10.05 6.31 -11.69
C GLU A 60 11.26 7.10 -12.17
N LYS A 61 12.41 6.46 -12.22
CA LYS A 61 13.65 7.08 -12.71
C LYS A 61 13.98 6.54 -14.09
N TYR A 62 14.34 7.41 -15.05
CA TYR A 62 14.66 6.95 -16.40
C TYR A 62 15.87 6.01 -16.42
N TYR A 63 16.81 6.21 -15.49
CA TYR A 63 17.95 5.31 -15.35
C TYR A 63 17.56 3.89 -14.93
N ALA A 64 16.38 3.69 -14.32
CA ALA A 64 15.91 2.36 -13.96
C ALA A 64 15.70 1.49 -15.22
N ALA A 65 15.34 2.13 -16.34
CA ALA A 65 15.22 1.50 -17.65
C ALA A 65 16.50 1.66 -18.52
N GLY A 66 17.59 2.19 -17.97
CA GLY A 66 18.82 2.50 -18.71
C GLY A 66 18.65 3.61 -19.76
N LYS A 67 17.65 4.47 -19.62
CA LYS A 67 17.33 5.54 -20.57
C LYS A 67 17.70 6.92 -20.00
N ILE A 68 17.93 7.88 -20.90
CA ILE A 68 18.03 9.31 -20.55
C ILE A 68 16.79 9.98 -21.11
N LEU A 69 16.15 10.85 -20.32
CA LEU A 69 14.97 11.60 -20.76
C LEU A 69 15.30 12.39 -22.04
N GLY A 70 14.56 12.10 -23.12
CA GLY A 70 14.81 12.64 -24.46
C GLY A 70 14.40 14.11 -24.67
N SER A 71 14.02 14.84 -23.62
CA SER A 71 13.59 16.23 -23.76
C SER A 71 14.79 17.14 -24.09
N ARG A 72 14.58 18.00 -25.11
CA ARG A 72 15.58 18.95 -25.61
C ARG A 72 16.01 19.97 -24.55
N TYR A 73 15.12 20.29 -23.60
CA TYR A 73 15.32 21.36 -22.61
C TYR A 73 15.53 20.85 -21.19
N LEU A 74 14.82 19.79 -20.78
CA LEU A 74 14.97 19.17 -19.47
C LEU A 74 15.42 17.72 -19.63
N ARG A 75 16.64 17.40 -19.18
CA ARG A 75 17.14 16.02 -19.10
C ARG A 75 16.97 15.44 -17.69
N ARG A 76 15.92 15.85 -16.99
CA ARG A 76 15.60 15.45 -15.61
C ARG A 76 14.11 15.16 -15.48
N GLU A 77 13.79 14.17 -14.66
CA GLU A 77 12.46 13.91 -14.15
C GLU A 77 11.90 15.16 -13.47
N SER A 78 10.64 15.49 -13.78
CA SER A 78 9.95 16.63 -13.20
C SER A 78 8.66 16.17 -12.54
N ARG A 79 7.56 16.19 -13.28
CA ARG A 79 6.26 15.72 -12.79
C ARG A 79 6.21 14.18 -12.84
N PRO A 80 5.59 13.54 -11.84
CA PRO A 80 5.26 12.12 -11.91
C PRO A 80 4.43 11.80 -13.15
N SER A 81 4.64 10.61 -13.71
CA SER A 81 3.79 10.03 -14.77
C SER A 81 2.40 9.70 -14.22
N GLU A 82 1.43 9.49 -15.12
CA GLU A 82 0.10 9.01 -14.70
C GLU A 82 0.21 7.65 -13.99
N GLU A 83 1.05 6.75 -14.51
CA GLU A 83 1.32 5.44 -13.91
C GLU A 83 1.90 5.54 -12.50
N ALA A 84 2.87 6.44 -12.30
CA ALA A 84 3.43 6.71 -10.99
C ALA A 84 2.38 7.26 -10.01
N ILE A 85 1.47 8.13 -10.48
CA ILE A 85 0.37 8.65 -9.65
C ILE A 85 -0.61 7.52 -9.29
N LEU A 86 -0.96 6.65 -10.24
CA LEU A 86 -1.85 5.50 -10.00
C LEU A 86 -1.22 4.52 -9.01
N THR A 87 0.07 4.22 -9.16
CA THR A 87 0.82 3.37 -8.24
C THR A 87 0.90 3.98 -6.83
N ALA A 88 1.15 5.29 -6.73
CA ALA A 88 1.12 5.99 -5.44
C ALA A 88 -0.26 5.89 -4.77
N ARG A 89 -1.35 6.02 -5.54
CA ARG A 89 -2.73 5.85 -5.03
C ARG A 89 -3.04 4.42 -4.62
N LEU A 90 -2.55 3.43 -5.36
CA LEU A 90 -2.65 2.01 -5.01
C LEU A 90 -2.02 1.76 -3.64
N ILE A 91 -0.80 2.26 -3.44
CA ILE A 91 -0.07 2.14 -2.17
C ILE A 91 -0.81 2.88 -1.05
N ASP A 92 -1.21 4.14 -1.27
CA ASP A 92 -1.93 4.96 -0.29
C ASP A 92 -3.21 4.28 0.21
N ARG A 93 -4.05 3.79 -0.72
CA ARG A 93 -5.31 3.11 -0.38
C ARG A 93 -5.07 1.85 0.46
N ALA A 94 -3.99 1.13 0.18
CA ALA A 94 -3.64 -0.05 0.95
C ALA A 94 -3.18 0.34 2.37
N ILE A 95 -2.24 1.28 2.52
CA ILE A 95 -1.62 1.56 3.83
C ILE A 95 -2.46 2.48 4.75
N ARG A 96 -3.22 3.42 4.18
CA ARG A 96 -3.90 4.51 4.91
C ARG A 96 -4.87 4.03 6.00
N PRO A 97 -5.73 3.02 5.77
CA PRO A 97 -6.69 2.56 6.78
C PRO A 97 -6.04 1.94 8.01
N ARG A 98 -4.73 1.63 7.94
CA ARG A 98 -3.99 0.90 8.98
C ARG A 98 -3.23 1.82 9.94
N PHE A 99 -3.31 3.14 9.75
CA PHE A 99 -2.83 4.10 10.74
C PHE A 99 -3.86 4.26 11.86
N PRO A 100 -3.41 4.53 13.10
CA PRO A 100 -4.32 4.75 14.20
C PRO A 100 -5.21 5.97 13.96
N LYS A 101 -6.42 5.94 14.53
CA LYS A 101 -7.32 7.08 14.49
C LYS A 101 -6.69 8.27 15.23
N ASN A 102 -7.01 9.49 14.80
CA ASN A 102 -6.52 10.73 15.40
C ASN A 102 -4.98 10.84 15.43
N PHE A 103 -4.31 10.22 14.45
CA PHE A 103 -2.89 10.39 14.24
C PHE A 103 -2.65 11.60 13.33
N PHE A 104 -2.06 12.67 13.87
CA PHE A 104 -1.89 13.96 13.17
C PHE A 104 -0.42 14.32 12.89
N GLN A 105 0.50 13.39 13.15
CA GLN A 105 1.87 13.53 12.66
C GLN A 105 1.89 13.25 11.16
N GLU A 106 2.66 14.05 10.44
CA GLU A 106 2.80 13.90 9.01
C GLU A 106 3.66 12.70 8.68
N VAL A 107 3.14 11.83 7.83
CA VAL A 107 3.85 10.65 7.36
C VAL A 107 4.07 10.78 5.87
N GLN A 108 5.31 10.58 5.43
CA GLN A 108 5.66 10.50 4.03
C GLN A 108 6.19 9.10 3.74
N VAL A 109 5.65 8.47 2.71
CA VAL A 109 6.16 7.22 2.16
C VAL A 109 6.59 7.46 0.72
N ILE A 110 7.89 7.42 0.47
CA ILE A 110 8.47 7.58 -0.87
C ILE A 110 8.96 6.22 -1.34
N THR A 111 8.47 5.81 -2.51
CA THR A 111 8.83 4.56 -3.17
C THR A 111 9.48 4.89 -4.50
N THR A 112 10.75 4.55 -4.67
CA THR A 112 11.53 4.88 -5.87
C THR A 112 11.91 3.61 -6.63
N CYS A 113 11.49 3.51 -7.88
CA CYS A 113 11.94 2.45 -8.79
C CYS A 113 13.37 2.76 -9.26
N LEU A 114 14.32 1.92 -8.85
CA LEU A 114 15.75 2.08 -9.10
C LEU A 114 16.26 1.25 -10.27
N SER A 115 15.61 0.12 -10.53
CA SER A 115 15.90 -0.79 -11.64
C SER A 115 14.60 -1.37 -12.14
N TRP A 116 14.44 -1.48 -13.45
CA TRP A 116 13.28 -2.08 -14.08
C TRP A 116 13.74 -3.04 -15.18
N ASP A 117 13.27 -4.27 -15.11
CA ASP A 117 13.71 -5.38 -15.97
C ASP A 117 12.92 -5.53 -17.26
N GLY A 118 11.86 -4.74 -17.44
CA GLY A 118 10.98 -4.83 -18.62
C GLY A 118 9.91 -5.92 -18.54
N GLU A 119 9.95 -6.77 -17.51
CA GLU A 119 9.05 -7.93 -17.37
C GLU A 119 8.11 -7.79 -16.18
N ASN A 120 8.65 -7.35 -15.04
CA ASN A 120 7.95 -7.28 -13.76
C ASN A 120 7.51 -5.83 -13.50
N ASP A 121 6.24 -5.69 -13.12
CA ASP A 121 5.66 -4.40 -12.73
C ASP A 121 6.20 -3.98 -11.34
N PRO A 122 6.75 -2.76 -11.19
CA PRO A 122 7.29 -2.30 -9.91
C PRO A 122 6.20 -1.94 -8.89
N ASP A 123 4.91 -1.90 -9.26
CA ASP A 123 3.81 -1.50 -8.38
C ASP A 123 3.64 -2.41 -7.14
N ILE A 124 3.54 -3.73 -7.32
CA ILE A 124 3.42 -4.72 -6.24
C ILE A 124 4.68 -4.71 -5.39
N VAL A 125 5.85 -4.60 -6.04
CA VAL A 125 7.15 -4.51 -5.37
C VAL A 125 7.18 -3.26 -4.47
N GLY A 126 6.69 -2.12 -4.97
CA GLY A 126 6.59 -0.87 -4.24
C GLY A 126 5.63 -0.92 -3.07
N LEU A 127 4.49 -1.59 -3.23
CA LEU A 127 3.53 -1.81 -2.14
C LEU A 127 4.11 -2.70 -1.03
N LEU A 128 4.76 -3.81 -1.40
CA LEU A 128 5.44 -4.68 -0.42
C LEU A 128 6.60 -3.97 0.27
N ALA A 129 7.35 -3.15 -0.46
CA ALA A 129 8.42 -2.31 0.09
C ALA A 129 7.87 -1.29 1.08
N SER A 130 6.79 -0.58 0.73
CA SER A 130 6.13 0.40 1.60
C SER A 130 5.58 -0.25 2.87
N SER A 131 4.91 -1.40 2.73
CA SER A 131 4.40 -2.18 3.87
C SER A 131 5.53 -2.56 4.83
N LEU A 132 6.62 -3.13 4.33
CA LEU A 132 7.72 -3.55 5.18
C LEU A 132 8.48 -2.35 5.77
N ALA A 133 8.68 -1.27 5.01
CA ALA A 133 9.31 -0.04 5.51
C ALA A 133 8.53 0.58 6.69
N LEU A 134 7.20 0.64 6.59
CA LEU A 134 6.33 1.07 7.70
C LEU A 134 6.38 0.08 8.87
N LEU A 135 6.35 -1.22 8.58
CA LEU A 135 6.36 -2.26 9.61
C LEU A 135 7.62 -2.20 10.47
N ILE A 136 8.80 -2.05 9.86
CA ILE A 136 10.08 -1.99 10.59
C ILE A 136 10.36 -0.63 11.23
N SER A 137 9.63 0.41 10.83
CA SER A 137 9.80 1.76 11.40
C SER A 137 9.30 1.85 12.83
N ASP A 138 9.60 2.95 13.51
CA ASP A 138 8.99 3.33 14.79
C ASP A 138 7.58 3.93 14.63
N ILE A 139 7.09 4.13 13.39
CA ILE A 139 5.78 4.75 13.14
C ILE A 139 4.64 3.79 13.58
N PRO A 140 3.62 4.26 14.33
CA PRO A 140 2.49 3.43 14.73
C PRO A 140 1.64 3.07 13.51
N TRP A 141 1.71 1.81 13.10
CA TRP A 141 1.01 1.33 11.91
C TRP A 141 0.62 -0.15 12.08
N GLN A 142 -0.64 -0.47 11.81
CA GLN A 142 -1.26 -1.77 12.07
C GLN A 142 -1.19 -2.72 10.85
N GLY A 143 -0.03 -2.81 10.20
CA GLY A 143 0.21 -3.79 9.13
C GLY A 143 0.75 -5.15 9.64
N PRO A 144 1.44 -5.93 8.80
CA PRO A 144 1.74 -5.67 7.39
C PRO A 144 0.57 -5.91 6.44
N ILE A 145 0.77 -5.52 5.19
CA ILE A 145 -0.10 -5.82 4.05
C ILE A 145 0.63 -6.83 3.15
N GLY A 146 -0.05 -7.91 2.77
CA GLY A 146 0.39 -8.78 1.69
C GLY A 146 -0.28 -8.35 0.40
N ALA A 147 0.44 -8.34 -0.72
CA ALA A 147 -0.09 -7.93 -2.00
C ALA A 147 0.39 -8.84 -3.12
N VAL A 148 -0.53 -9.14 -4.05
CA VAL A 148 -0.26 -9.90 -5.27
C VAL A 148 -1.14 -9.36 -6.41
N ARG A 149 -0.65 -9.52 -7.63
CA ARG A 149 -1.44 -9.35 -8.85
C ARG A 149 -1.86 -10.71 -9.37
N VAL A 150 -3.10 -10.87 -9.83
CA VAL A 150 -3.66 -12.13 -10.32
C VAL A 150 -4.10 -11.94 -11.77
N GLY A 151 -3.61 -12.80 -12.64
CA GLY A 151 -4.11 -12.96 -14.00
C GLY A 151 -4.77 -14.32 -14.20
N ARG A 152 -5.43 -14.51 -15.34
CA ARG A 152 -5.97 -15.80 -15.78
C ARG A 152 -5.71 -15.99 -17.26
N ILE A 153 -4.96 -17.05 -17.60
CA ILE A 153 -4.61 -17.41 -18.98
C ILE A 153 -5.08 -18.83 -19.23
N ASN A 154 -5.82 -19.05 -20.32
CA ASN A 154 -6.36 -20.37 -20.68
C ASN A 154 -7.14 -21.04 -19.51
N GLY A 155 -7.89 -20.25 -18.75
CA GLY A 155 -8.67 -20.72 -17.60
C GLY A 155 -7.87 -20.95 -16.31
N GLN A 156 -6.55 -20.78 -16.31
CA GLN A 156 -5.69 -20.99 -15.13
C GLN A 156 -5.23 -19.66 -14.52
N PHE A 157 -5.36 -19.54 -13.19
CA PHE A 157 -4.87 -18.37 -12.47
C PHE A 157 -3.35 -18.39 -12.34
N ILE A 158 -2.75 -17.21 -12.46
CA ILE A 158 -1.31 -16.98 -12.31
C ILE A 158 -1.07 -15.76 -11.40
N LEU A 159 -0.01 -15.82 -10.58
CA LEU A 159 0.35 -14.75 -9.66
C LEU A 159 1.51 -13.92 -10.18
N ASN A 160 1.41 -12.62 -9.94
CA ASN A 160 2.34 -11.59 -10.38
C ASN A 160 2.75 -11.77 -11.85
N PRO A 161 1.78 -11.82 -12.79
CA PRO A 161 2.07 -12.02 -14.21
C PRO A 161 3.00 -10.93 -14.75
N SER A 162 3.87 -11.28 -15.70
CA SER A 162 4.65 -10.32 -16.46
C SER A 162 3.76 -9.44 -17.34
N TYR A 163 4.30 -8.34 -17.88
CA TYR A 163 3.55 -7.51 -18.85
C TYR A 163 3.02 -8.33 -20.03
N GLU A 164 3.81 -9.25 -20.59
CA GLU A 164 3.37 -10.09 -21.72
C GLU A 164 2.28 -11.10 -21.30
N GLU A 165 2.36 -11.64 -20.09
CA GLU A 165 1.32 -12.53 -19.54
C GLU A 165 0.01 -11.76 -19.31
N ARG A 166 0.09 -10.51 -18.84
CA ARG A 166 -1.08 -9.64 -18.62
C ARG A 166 -1.83 -9.34 -19.90
N GLU A 167 -1.14 -9.12 -21.02
CA GLU A 167 -1.79 -8.89 -22.33
C GLU A 167 -2.68 -10.07 -22.76
N LYS A 168 -2.25 -11.30 -22.42
CA LYS A 168 -2.95 -12.56 -22.71
C LYS A 168 -4.00 -12.92 -21.66
N SER A 169 -4.06 -12.16 -20.56
CA SER A 169 -4.94 -12.44 -19.43
C SER A 169 -6.36 -11.92 -19.68
N GLU A 170 -7.37 -12.64 -19.19
CA GLU A 170 -8.76 -12.17 -19.17
C GLU A 170 -9.08 -11.23 -17.99
N ILE A 171 -8.25 -11.28 -16.94
CA ILE A 171 -8.37 -10.45 -15.73
C ILE A 171 -7.01 -9.87 -15.33
N ASP A 172 -7.01 -8.69 -14.72
CA ASP A 172 -5.85 -8.09 -14.06
C ASP A 172 -6.33 -7.54 -12.72
N LEU A 173 -6.13 -8.35 -11.66
CA LEU A 173 -6.62 -8.06 -10.32
C LEU A 173 -5.45 -7.83 -9.37
N VAL A 174 -5.41 -6.68 -8.70
CA VAL A 174 -4.48 -6.44 -7.61
C VAL A 174 -5.22 -6.61 -6.30
N PHE A 175 -4.76 -7.56 -5.48
CA PHE A 175 -5.27 -7.76 -4.14
C PHE A 175 -4.23 -7.33 -3.12
N ALA A 176 -4.66 -6.49 -2.17
CA ALA A 176 -3.92 -6.20 -0.96
C ALA A 176 -4.73 -6.69 0.25
N GLY A 177 -4.18 -7.66 0.96
CA GLY A 177 -4.83 -8.30 2.10
C GLY A 177 -4.13 -8.01 3.42
N ILE A 178 -4.91 -8.17 4.50
CA ILE A 178 -4.46 -8.10 5.89
C ILE A 178 -4.86 -9.37 6.62
N GLU A 179 -4.14 -9.70 7.68
CA GLU A 179 -4.55 -10.76 8.59
C GLU A 179 -5.40 -10.17 9.72
N GLU A 180 -6.63 -10.67 9.85
CA GLU A 180 -7.53 -10.36 10.96
C GLU A 180 -7.95 -11.66 11.66
N GLY A 181 -7.48 -11.83 12.89
CA GLY A 181 -7.64 -13.09 13.62
C GLY A 181 -6.89 -14.24 12.95
N LYS A 182 -7.63 -15.18 12.36
CA LYS A 182 -7.07 -16.35 11.64
C LYS A 182 -7.30 -16.30 10.13
N ASP A 183 -7.96 -15.25 9.64
CA ASP A 183 -8.36 -15.13 8.24
C ASP A 183 -7.60 -13.99 7.55
N ILE A 184 -7.56 -14.07 6.22
CA ILE A 184 -7.06 -13.01 5.36
C ILE A 184 -8.25 -12.27 4.78
N LEU A 185 -8.33 -10.97 5.05
CA LEU A 185 -9.37 -10.10 4.51
C LEU A 185 -8.81 -9.20 3.43
N ILE A 186 -9.66 -8.86 2.46
CA ILE A 186 -9.35 -7.85 1.45
C ILE A 186 -9.33 -6.49 2.13
N ASN A 187 -8.19 -5.82 2.08
CA ASN A 187 -8.05 -4.44 2.53
C ASN A 187 -8.17 -3.46 1.35
N MET A 188 -7.70 -3.86 0.17
CA MET A 188 -7.87 -3.11 -1.07
C MET A 188 -7.88 -4.08 -2.27
N ILE A 189 -8.73 -3.77 -3.25
CA ILE A 189 -8.80 -4.42 -4.55
C ILE A 189 -8.78 -3.36 -5.66
N GLU A 190 -8.01 -3.62 -6.71
CA GLU A 190 -8.09 -2.94 -8.01
C GLU A 190 -8.32 -4.01 -9.07
N ALA A 191 -9.21 -3.76 -10.02
CA ALA A 191 -9.65 -4.79 -10.96
C ALA A 191 -9.88 -4.23 -12.36
N GLU A 192 -9.25 -4.87 -13.34
CA GLU A 192 -9.59 -4.76 -14.76
C GLU A 192 -9.97 -6.15 -15.28
N THR A 193 -11.07 -6.27 -16.03
CA THR A 193 -11.54 -7.57 -16.55
C THR A 193 -12.13 -7.42 -17.94
N ARG A 194 -12.05 -8.49 -18.74
CA ARG A 194 -12.67 -8.60 -20.07
C ARG A 194 -13.99 -9.37 -19.97
N GLU A 195 -14.99 -8.74 -19.35
CA GLU A 195 -16.32 -9.33 -19.11
C GLU A 195 -16.28 -10.63 -18.27
N ALA A 196 -15.34 -10.72 -17.33
CA ALA A 196 -15.25 -11.86 -16.42
C ALA A 196 -16.45 -11.90 -15.46
N ALA A 197 -16.96 -13.11 -15.19
CA ALA A 197 -18.03 -13.33 -14.22
C ALA A 197 -17.56 -13.01 -12.79
N GLU A 198 -18.47 -12.55 -11.93
CA GLU A 198 -18.17 -12.22 -10.53
C GLU A 198 -17.56 -13.41 -9.77
N GLU A 199 -18.00 -14.63 -10.06
CA GLU A 199 -17.46 -15.85 -9.47
C GLU A 199 -15.97 -16.02 -9.78
N THR A 200 -15.51 -15.60 -10.98
CA THR A 200 -14.09 -15.66 -11.34
C THR A 200 -13.23 -14.75 -10.46
N VAL A 201 -13.74 -13.59 -10.07
CA VAL A 201 -13.03 -12.67 -9.15
C VAL A 201 -12.94 -13.27 -7.74
N LEU A 202 -13.99 -13.94 -7.28
CA LEU A 202 -13.99 -14.64 -5.99
C LEU A 202 -13.03 -15.82 -5.98
N GLU A 203 -13.01 -16.62 -7.05
CA GLU A 203 -12.06 -17.72 -7.23
C GLU A 203 -10.61 -17.20 -7.28
N ALA A 204 -10.36 -16.07 -7.95
CA ALA A 204 -9.05 -15.43 -7.99
C ALA A 204 -8.59 -14.97 -6.60
N TRP A 205 -9.51 -14.47 -5.78
CA TRP A 205 -9.23 -14.10 -4.39
C TRP A 205 -8.87 -15.32 -3.54
N ASP A 206 -9.66 -16.40 -3.63
CA ASP A 206 -9.39 -17.65 -2.91
C ASP A 206 -8.05 -18.27 -3.32
N PHE A 207 -7.69 -18.16 -4.60
CA PHE A 207 -6.38 -18.56 -5.11
C PHE A 207 -5.24 -17.70 -4.57
N ALA A 208 -5.44 -16.38 -4.41
CA ALA A 208 -4.42 -15.45 -3.92
C ALA A 208 -4.19 -15.50 -2.40
N LYS A 209 -5.24 -15.81 -1.61
CA LYS A 209 -5.20 -15.78 -0.14
C LYS A 209 -3.99 -16.49 0.50
N PRO A 210 -3.62 -17.73 0.12
CA PRO A 210 -2.52 -18.44 0.76
C PRO A 210 -1.17 -17.74 0.58
N GLU A 211 -0.94 -17.17 -0.61
CA GLU A 211 0.30 -16.46 -0.92
C GLU A 211 0.34 -15.08 -0.24
N ILE A 212 -0.80 -14.38 -0.15
CA ILE A 212 -0.90 -13.15 0.66
C ILE A 212 -0.58 -13.45 2.13
N LYS A 213 -1.11 -14.53 2.70
CA LYS A 213 -0.78 -14.94 4.07
C LYS A 213 0.71 -15.21 4.24
N LYS A 214 1.31 -15.96 3.30
CA LYS A 214 2.74 -16.26 3.29
C LYS A 214 3.59 -14.98 3.28
N ILE A 215 3.22 -13.99 2.48
CA ILE A 215 3.88 -12.69 2.41
C ILE A 215 3.75 -11.90 3.73
N ILE A 216 2.56 -11.90 4.35
CA ILE A 216 2.31 -11.26 5.65
C ILE A 216 3.17 -11.90 6.74
N ASP A 217 3.14 -13.22 6.84
CA ASP A 217 3.89 -13.97 7.85
C ASP A 217 5.40 -13.73 7.69
N PHE A 218 5.89 -13.68 6.45
CA PHE A 218 7.30 -13.39 6.16
C PHE A 218 7.71 -11.96 6.59
N GLN A 219 6.88 -10.96 6.30
CA GLN A 219 7.14 -9.59 6.76
C GLN A 219 7.18 -9.49 8.29
N LYS A 220 6.30 -10.21 8.99
CA LYS A 220 6.31 -10.30 10.47
C LYS A 220 7.60 -10.91 10.99
N GLU A 221 8.11 -11.96 10.36
CA GLU A 221 9.39 -12.58 10.73
C GLU A 221 10.59 -11.64 10.54
N ILE A 222 10.57 -10.82 9.48
CA ILE A 222 11.59 -9.78 9.27
C ILE A 222 11.49 -8.70 10.35
N ALA A 223 10.28 -8.21 10.64
CA ALA A 223 10.07 -7.16 11.64
C ALA A 223 10.46 -7.58 13.06
N LYS A 224 10.31 -8.85 13.42
CA LYS A 224 10.84 -9.37 14.70
C LYS A 224 12.36 -9.20 14.83
N LYS A 225 13.10 -9.21 13.71
CA LYS A 225 14.56 -9.14 13.69
C LYS A 225 15.08 -7.72 13.47
N GLN A 226 14.38 -6.94 12.65
CA GLN A 226 14.84 -5.64 12.12
C GLN A 226 13.95 -4.46 12.54
N GLY A 227 12.82 -4.72 13.18
CA GLY A 227 11.85 -3.68 13.53
C GLY A 227 12.31 -2.83 14.71
N LYS A 228 12.04 -1.53 14.62
CA LYS A 228 12.20 -0.58 15.71
C LYS A 228 11.00 -0.66 16.67
N GLU A 229 11.23 -0.27 17.92
CA GLU A 229 10.14 -0.08 18.88
C GLU A 229 9.21 1.02 18.36
N LYS A 230 7.90 0.77 18.45
CA LYS A 230 6.90 1.75 18.01
C LYS A 230 6.90 2.94 18.96
N MET A 231 6.89 4.14 18.41
CA MET A 231 6.78 5.36 19.21
C MET A 231 5.47 5.38 19.98
N ALA A 232 5.51 5.96 21.18
CA ALA A 232 4.32 6.09 22.00
C ALA A 232 3.31 7.01 21.31
N PHE A 233 2.08 6.53 21.14
CA PHE A 233 0.95 7.29 20.65
C PHE A 233 -0.20 7.14 21.63
N VAL A 234 -0.75 8.27 22.08
CA VAL A 234 -1.94 8.31 22.93
C VAL A 234 -3.08 8.85 22.08
N GLU A 235 -4.07 8.00 21.80
CA GLU A 235 -5.25 8.40 21.06
C GLU A 235 -6.00 9.50 21.83
N LYS A 236 -6.10 10.68 21.23
CA LYS A 236 -6.92 11.76 21.77
C LYS A 236 -8.38 11.34 21.65
N THR A 237 -9.02 11.10 22.78
CA THR A 237 -10.45 10.76 22.86
C THR A 237 -11.21 11.94 23.45
N ALA A 238 -12.43 12.16 22.96
CA ALA A 238 -13.29 13.20 23.51
C ALA A 238 -13.72 12.85 24.94
N GLU A 239 -13.79 13.86 25.80
CA GLU A 239 -14.26 13.67 27.18
C GLU A 239 -15.68 13.08 27.19
N PRO A 240 -15.95 12.05 28.03
CA PRO A 240 -17.26 11.39 28.06
C PRO A 240 -18.43 12.33 28.34
N GLU A 241 -18.21 13.37 29.16
CA GLU A 241 -19.22 14.37 29.52
C GLU A 241 -19.63 15.21 28.31
N LEU A 242 -18.66 15.79 27.60
CA LEU A 242 -18.89 16.53 26.36
C LEU A 242 -19.59 15.65 25.31
N LYS A 243 -19.18 14.39 25.18
CA LYS A 243 -19.81 13.43 24.26
C LYS A 243 -21.28 13.19 24.60
N ASN A 244 -21.62 13.14 25.89
CA ASN A 244 -23.01 12.96 26.35
C ASN A 244 -23.84 14.23 26.14
N GLU A 245 -23.29 15.40 26.43
CA GLU A 245 -23.96 16.69 26.20
C GLU A 245 -24.31 16.88 24.71
N VAL A 246 -23.34 16.64 23.82
CA VAL A 246 -23.54 16.72 22.37
C VAL A 246 -24.60 15.71 21.91
N LYS A 247 -24.56 14.47 22.42
CA LYS A 247 -25.58 13.45 22.11
C LYS A 247 -26.98 13.89 22.55
N GLN A 248 -27.12 14.47 23.73
CA GLN A 248 -28.40 14.97 24.22
C GLN A 248 -28.90 16.16 23.39
N PHE A 249 -28.01 17.11 23.05
CA PHE A 249 -28.35 18.26 22.22
C PHE A 249 -28.82 17.86 20.82
N LEU A 250 -28.18 16.85 20.21
CA LEU A 250 -28.49 16.34 18.87
C LEU A 250 -29.63 15.33 18.83
N LYS A 251 -30.08 14.81 19.99
CA LYS A 251 -31.15 13.81 20.09
C LYS A 251 -32.39 14.30 19.34
N ASN A 252 -32.96 13.42 18.50
CA ASN A 252 -34.09 13.68 17.59
C ASN A 252 -33.84 14.74 16.49
N LYS A 253 -32.94 15.71 16.68
CA LYS A 253 -32.58 16.71 15.66
C LYS A 253 -31.82 16.07 14.49
N LEU A 254 -30.85 15.21 14.79
CA LEU A 254 -30.05 14.54 13.77
C LEU A 254 -30.90 13.60 12.91
N GLU A 255 -31.76 12.80 13.56
CA GLU A 255 -32.68 11.89 12.86
C GLU A 255 -33.66 12.66 11.97
N LYS A 256 -34.26 13.75 12.48
CA LYS A 256 -35.14 14.60 11.68
C LYS A 256 -34.41 15.26 10.51
N ALA A 257 -33.16 15.68 10.66
CA ALA A 257 -32.38 16.27 9.58
C ALA A 257 -32.01 15.26 8.49
N LEU A 258 -31.67 14.01 8.87
CA LEU A 258 -31.26 12.97 7.92
C LEU A 258 -32.44 12.30 7.20
N TYR A 259 -33.55 12.07 7.91
CA TYR A 259 -34.69 11.28 7.41
C TYR A 259 -36.00 12.08 7.27
N GLY A 260 -36.01 13.35 7.66
CA GLY A 260 -37.16 14.21 7.48
C GLY A 260 -37.47 14.42 6.00
N LYS A 261 -38.73 14.19 5.60
CA LYS A 261 -39.23 14.42 4.23
C LYS A 261 -39.26 15.90 3.80
N GLU A 262 -38.81 16.83 4.65
CA GLU A 262 -38.73 18.25 4.33
C GLU A 262 -37.56 18.52 3.38
N ARG A 263 -37.74 18.13 2.10
CA ARG A 263 -37.02 18.79 1.01
C ARG A 263 -37.44 20.26 1.04
N LYS A 264 -36.59 21.14 1.54
CA LYS A 264 -36.66 22.54 1.14
C LYS A 264 -36.57 22.57 -0.38
N LYS A 265 -37.67 22.94 -1.04
CA LYS A 265 -37.64 23.37 -2.43
C LYS A 265 -36.80 24.64 -2.46
N GLU A 266 -35.57 24.53 -2.94
CA GLU A 266 -34.90 25.65 -3.60
C GLU A 266 -35.28 25.63 -5.08
#